data_AF-A0AAD3DQL5-F1
#
_entry.id   AF-A0AAD3DQL5-F1
#
_cell.length_a   1.000
_cell.length_b   1.000
_cell.length_c   1.000
_cell.angle_alpha   90.00
_cell.angle_beta   90.00
_cell.angle_gamma   90.00
#
_symmetry.space_group_name_H-M   'P 1'
#
loop_
_entity.id
_entity.type
_entity.pdbx_description
1 polymer ?
#
loop_
_entity_poly.entity_id
_entity_poly.type
_entity_poly.pdbx_seq_one_letter_code
_entity_poly.pdbx_strand_id
1 'polypeptide(L)'
;MASSIVDLNHIYKLTNISDVTRLLHETVARERAIDQDLDRQLSKRNDLERNFLLLNTPTAETLELVRADCEQLLQSVHGTAQLADNISSKVRQLDLVQGRVQAVLTKINLILDRTNCINGVQSAMEAEDYEAAARYVASFMELEARLQAEEAAAATAASSSSSSTDPNSSNLSPNNHLSGTGPTPPSGAAPPPGSQPQQAEEQRRVLLEVRERLLEITERRFAEAAARRDHAGALRFAKLYKPLGKQAEGLQRFIEYLKVVVGAQARSTYAALSEQLEAAGGQAGGQARGGRGDFAAALTALFKDMAMCLEEHEGVVRETFGEGALLEVIAGLQQECDSAGSRILQRFSESRRLERVVREVASRRRG
;
A
#
# COMPACT_ATOMS: atom_id res chain seq x y z
N MET A 1 -62.90 26.35 -69.99
CA MET A 1 -63.39 26.54 -71.38
C MET A 1 -64.91 26.46 -71.37
N ALA A 2 -65.58 27.52 -70.90
CA ALA A 2 -67.03 27.64 -70.98
C ALA A 2 -67.35 28.34 -72.30
N SER A 3 -67.86 27.59 -73.27
CA SER A 3 -68.33 28.13 -74.55
C SER A 3 -69.41 29.16 -74.28
N SER A 4 -69.33 30.28 -75.00
CA SER A 4 -70.16 31.45 -74.86
C SER A 4 -71.64 31.13 -74.67
N ILE A 5 -72.23 31.81 -73.69
CA ILE A 5 -73.62 32.26 -73.67
C ILE A 5 -74.10 32.37 -75.11
N VAL A 6 -75.18 31.64 -75.43
CA VAL A 6 -75.86 31.63 -76.73
C VAL A 6 -75.71 33.01 -77.39
N ASP A 7 -74.73 33.14 -78.29
CA ASP A 7 -74.36 34.44 -78.86
C ASP A 7 -75.61 35.00 -79.55
N LEU A 8 -76.07 36.19 -79.15
CA LEU A 8 -77.29 36.80 -79.71
C LEU A 8 -77.24 36.85 -81.26
N ASN A 9 -76.05 36.98 -81.83
CA ASN A 9 -75.80 36.94 -83.28
C ASN A 9 -76.13 35.59 -83.95
N HIS A 10 -76.08 34.47 -83.22
CA HIS A 10 -76.54 33.16 -83.71
C HIS A 10 -78.07 33.08 -83.70
N ILE A 11 -78.73 33.69 -82.73
CA ILE A 11 -80.20 33.71 -82.62
C ILE A 11 -80.84 34.50 -83.76
N TYR A 12 -80.27 35.66 -84.11
CA TYR A 12 -80.76 36.52 -85.20
C TYR A 12 -80.64 35.92 -86.61
N LYS A 13 -79.82 34.87 -86.80
CA LYS A 13 -79.63 34.18 -88.10
C LYS A 13 -80.56 32.99 -88.30
N LEU A 14 -81.38 32.64 -87.31
CA LEU A 14 -82.27 31.48 -87.37
C LEU A 14 -83.61 31.88 -88.01
N THR A 15 -83.82 31.47 -89.25
CA THR A 15 -85.10 31.66 -89.97
C THR A 15 -85.88 30.35 -90.15
N ASN A 16 -85.33 29.23 -89.65
CA ASN A 16 -85.90 27.88 -89.82
C ASN A 16 -86.23 27.24 -88.46
N ILE A 17 -87.45 26.71 -88.33
CA ILE A 17 -87.99 26.19 -87.06
C ILE A 17 -87.22 24.95 -86.55
N SER A 18 -86.61 24.18 -87.46
CA SER A 18 -85.76 23.03 -87.13
C SER A 18 -84.46 23.42 -86.44
N ASP A 19 -83.89 24.57 -86.78
CA ASP A 19 -82.62 25.02 -86.21
C ASP A 19 -82.83 25.62 -84.81
N VAL A 20 -83.98 26.28 -84.59
CA VAL A 20 -84.41 26.76 -83.28
C VAL A 20 -84.66 25.59 -82.31
N THR A 21 -85.37 24.54 -82.76
CA THR A 21 -85.60 23.36 -81.90
C THR A 21 -84.32 22.59 -81.61
N ARG A 22 -83.38 22.51 -82.56
CA ARG A 22 -82.06 21.89 -82.34
C ARG A 22 -81.25 22.64 -81.29
N LEU A 23 -81.16 23.97 -81.39
CA LEU A 23 -80.46 24.80 -80.41
C LEU A 23 -81.12 24.72 -79.04
N LEU A 24 -82.45 24.70 -78.96
CA LEU A 24 -83.18 24.51 -77.71
C LEU A 24 -82.84 23.15 -77.06
N HIS A 25 -82.83 22.06 -77.84
CA HIS A 25 -82.43 20.75 -77.32
C HIS A 25 -80.97 20.72 -76.87
N GLU A 26 -80.08 21.40 -77.58
CA GLU A 26 -78.67 21.54 -77.22
C GLU A 26 -78.48 22.35 -75.93
N THR A 27 -79.22 23.45 -75.75
CA THR A 27 -79.17 24.25 -74.52
C THR A 27 -79.77 23.50 -73.34
N VAL A 28 -80.90 22.81 -73.53
CA VAL A 28 -81.54 21.99 -72.47
C VAL A 28 -80.65 20.80 -72.09
N ALA A 29 -79.95 20.19 -73.04
CA ALA A 29 -78.99 19.13 -72.75
C ALA A 29 -77.78 19.64 -71.95
N ARG A 30 -77.29 20.86 -72.26
CA ARG A 30 -76.22 21.50 -71.50
C ARG A 30 -76.66 21.91 -70.09
N GLU A 31 -77.84 22.48 -69.95
CA GLU A 31 -78.44 22.82 -68.65
C GLU A 31 -78.49 21.57 -67.76
N ARG A 32 -79.07 20.47 -68.27
CA ARG A 32 -79.11 19.18 -67.55
C ARG A 32 -77.73 18.61 -67.21
N ALA A 33 -76.74 18.80 -68.08
CA ALA A 33 -75.37 18.34 -67.83
C ALA A 33 -74.69 19.16 -66.72
N ILE A 34 -74.90 20.49 -66.73
CA ILE A 34 -74.40 21.38 -65.68
C ILE A 34 -75.09 21.07 -64.35
N ASP A 35 -76.40 20.82 -64.36
CA ASP A 35 -77.14 20.44 -63.15
C ASP A 35 -76.61 19.13 -62.55
N GLN A 36 -76.35 18.12 -63.39
CA GLN A 36 -75.77 16.84 -62.93
C GLN A 36 -74.37 17.01 -62.35
N ASP A 37 -73.53 17.86 -62.93
CA ASP A 37 -72.19 18.13 -62.40
C ASP A 37 -72.25 18.98 -61.12
N LEU A 38 -73.19 19.91 -61.02
CA LEU A 38 -73.43 20.67 -59.79
C LEU A 38 -73.88 19.74 -58.66
N ASP A 39 -74.82 18.83 -58.92
CA ASP A 39 -75.28 17.83 -57.96
C ASP A 39 -74.14 16.91 -57.50
N ARG A 40 -73.25 16.50 -58.41
CA ARG A 40 -72.05 15.72 -58.07
C ARG A 40 -71.05 16.48 -57.20
N GLN A 41 -70.90 17.79 -57.41
CA GLN A 41 -69.99 18.60 -56.60
C GLN A 41 -70.59 18.91 -55.23
N LEU A 42 -71.90 19.16 -55.17
CA LEU A 42 -72.64 19.37 -53.93
C LEU A 42 -72.62 18.11 -53.06
N SER A 43 -72.77 16.92 -53.64
CA SER A 43 -72.67 15.66 -52.89
C SER A 43 -71.28 15.42 -52.32
N LYS A 44 -70.22 15.63 -53.13
CA LYS A 44 -68.82 15.52 -52.66
C LYS A 44 -68.50 16.49 -51.53
N ARG A 45 -69.00 17.73 -51.61
CA ARG A 45 -68.83 18.72 -50.55
C ARG A 45 -69.49 18.26 -49.25
N ASN A 46 -70.71 17.74 -49.33
CA ASN A 46 -71.42 17.20 -48.17
C ASN A 46 -70.67 16.01 -47.53
N ASP A 47 -70.11 15.11 -48.34
CA ASP A 47 -69.31 13.99 -47.84
C ASP A 47 -68.02 14.45 -47.15
N LEU A 48 -67.34 15.46 -47.72
CA LEU A 48 -66.12 16.02 -47.17
C LEU A 48 -66.39 16.75 -45.84
N GLU A 49 -67.48 17.51 -45.77
CA GLU A 49 -67.91 18.23 -44.58
C GLU A 49 -68.29 17.27 -43.46
N ARG A 50 -68.97 16.16 -43.79
CA ARG A 50 -69.26 15.08 -42.86
C ARG A 50 -67.98 14.39 -42.35
N ASN A 51 -67.02 14.10 -43.24
CA ASN A 51 -65.74 13.52 -42.85
C ASN A 51 -64.91 14.48 -41.98
N PHE A 52 -64.94 15.78 -42.28
CA PHE A 52 -64.27 16.80 -41.47
C PHE A 52 -64.90 16.90 -40.07
N LEU A 53 -66.23 16.89 -39.96
CA LEU A 53 -66.94 16.85 -38.67
C LEU A 53 -66.61 15.56 -37.88
N LEU A 54 -66.60 14.42 -38.56
CA LEU A 54 -66.28 13.13 -37.95
C LEU A 54 -64.82 13.02 -37.52
N LEU A 55 -63.88 13.71 -38.18
CA LEU A 55 -62.48 13.73 -37.74
C LEU A 55 -62.30 14.77 -36.63
N ASN A 56 -62.73 16.00 -36.87
CA ASN A 56 -62.41 17.16 -36.05
C ASN A 56 -62.93 17.04 -34.61
N THR A 57 -64.16 16.55 -34.45
CA THR A 57 -64.81 16.44 -33.12
C THR A 57 -64.08 15.45 -32.21
N PRO A 58 -63.86 14.17 -32.60
CA PRO A 58 -63.11 13.24 -31.77
C PRO A 58 -61.61 13.52 -31.73
N THR A 59 -61.00 14.12 -32.77
CA THR A 59 -59.58 14.51 -32.69
C THR A 59 -59.35 15.63 -31.68
N ALA A 60 -60.27 16.57 -31.54
CA ALA A 60 -60.15 17.64 -30.55
C ALA A 60 -60.25 17.06 -29.12
N GLU A 61 -61.25 16.21 -28.87
CA GLU A 61 -61.45 15.57 -27.57
C GLU A 61 -60.27 14.65 -27.19
N THR A 62 -59.78 13.83 -28.13
CA THR A 62 -58.62 12.95 -27.87
C THR A 62 -57.33 13.72 -27.65
N LEU A 63 -57.10 14.83 -28.37
CA LEU A 63 -55.94 15.69 -28.15
C LEU A 63 -56.02 16.42 -26.80
N GLU A 64 -57.20 16.83 -26.34
CA GLU A 64 -57.37 17.39 -25.00
C GLU A 64 -57.12 16.34 -23.91
N LEU A 65 -57.61 15.11 -24.09
CA LEU A 65 -57.34 14.00 -23.16
C LEU A 65 -55.84 13.69 -23.11
N VAL A 66 -55.18 13.55 -24.25
CA VAL A 66 -53.74 13.28 -24.33
C VAL A 66 -52.94 14.42 -23.72
N ARG A 67 -53.37 15.67 -23.93
CA ARG A 67 -52.74 16.82 -23.28
C ARG A 67 -52.88 16.76 -21.76
N ALA A 68 -54.08 16.46 -21.25
CA ALA A 68 -54.31 16.32 -19.81
C ALA A 68 -53.46 15.18 -19.22
N ASP A 69 -53.37 14.05 -19.89
CA ASP A 69 -52.51 12.92 -19.50
C ASP A 69 -51.02 13.30 -19.51
N CYS A 70 -50.56 14.03 -20.53
CA CYS A 70 -49.19 14.54 -20.59
C CYS A 70 -48.88 15.55 -19.48
N GLU A 71 -49.83 16.43 -19.13
CA GLU A 71 -49.69 17.38 -18.02
C GLU A 71 -49.62 16.64 -16.67
N GLN A 72 -50.44 15.60 -16.47
CA GLN A 72 -50.37 14.73 -15.28
C GLN A 72 -49.04 13.97 -15.22
N LEU A 73 -48.56 13.44 -16.34
CA LEU A 73 -47.27 12.75 -16.41
C LEU A 73 -46.12 13.71 -16.09
N LEU A 74 -46.13 14.93 -16.63
CA LEU A 74 -45.15 15.97 -16.34
C LEU A 74 -45.10 16.29 -14.84
N GLN A 75 -46.28 16.43 -14.21
CA GLN A 75 -46.36 16.70 -12.78
C GLN A 75 -45.81 15.54 -11.93
N SER A 76 -46.11 14.29 -12.33
CA SER A 76 -45.58 13.09 -11.69
C SER A 76 -44.06 12.94 -11.86
N VAL A 77 -43.55 13.16 -13.07
CA VAL A 77 -42.10 13.15 -13.37
C VAL A 77 -41.38 14.26 -12.62
N HIS A 78 -41.98 15.44 -12.52
CA HIS A 78 -41.41 16.53 -11.73
C HIS A 78 -41.38 16.20 -10.24
N GLY A 79 -42.45 15.64 -9.68
CA GLY A 79 -42.50 15.21 -8.28
C GLY A 79 -41.49 14.11 -7.97
N THR A 80 -41.32 13.14 -8.87
CA THR A 80 -40.30 12.08 -8.74
C THR A 80 -38.88 12.62 -8.86
N ALA A 81 -38.62 13.58 -9.77
CA ALA A 81 -37.33 14.24 -9.90
C ALA A 81 -36.97 15.04 -8.63
N GLN A 82 -37.91 15.81 -8.08
CA GLN A 82 -37.72 16.52 -6.82
C GLN A 82 -37.41 15.55 -5.67
N LEU A 83 -38.13 14.43 -5.57
CA LEU A 83 -37.85 13.43 -4.54
C LEU A 83 -36.46 12.81 -4.74
N ALA A 84 -36.07 12.49 -5.97
CA ALA A 84 -34.74 11.97 -6.30
C ALA A 84 -33.62 12.96 -5.94
N ASP A 85 -33.81 14.25 -6.17
CA ASP A 85 -32.86 15.30 -5.77
C ASP A 85 -32.74 15.41 -4.25
N ASN A 86 -33.87 15.34 -3.54
CA ASN A 86 -33.90 15.33 -2.07
C ASN A 86 -33.21 14.10 -1.48
N ILE A 87 -33.42 12.91 -2.07
CA ILE A 87 -32.73 11.69 -1.66
C ILE A 87 -31.23 11.80 -1.97
N SER A 88 -30.87 12.26 -3.16
CA SER A 88 -29.48 12.41 -3.59
C SER A 88 -28.69 13.36 -2.70
N SER A 89 -29.28 14.49 -2.32
CA SER A 89 -28.63 15.44 -1.39
C SER A 89 -28.44 14.86 0.01
N LYS A 90 -29.42 14.12 0.54
CA LYS A 90 -29.29 13.40 1.81
C LYS A 90 -28.21 12.31 1.78
N VAL A 91 -28.13 11.56 0.67
CA VAL A 91 -27.08 10.54 0.48
C VAL A 91 -25.70 11.20 0.48
N ARG A 92 -25.49 12.31 -0.26
CA ARG A 92 -24.22 13.04 -0.24
C ARG A 92 -23.84 13.55 1.16
N GLN A 93 -24.81 14.02 1.94
CA GLN A 93 -24.57 14.44 3.32
C GLN A 93 -24.17 13.26 4.21
N LEU A 94 -24.83 12.11 4.04
CA LEU A 94 -24.51 10.88 4.76
C LEU A 94 -23.12 10.38 4.38
N ASP A 95 -22.76 10.38 3.10
CA ASP A 95 -21.44 10.01 2.60
C ASP A 95 -20.34 10.89 3.22
N LEU A 96 -20.58 12.20 3.33
CA LEU A 96 -19.66 13.12 4.02
C LEU A 96 -19.47 12.75 5.50
N VAL A 97 -20.57 12.46 6.20
CA VAL A 97 -20.51 12.06 7.61
C VAL A 97 -19.81 10.71 7.75
N GLN A 98 -20.13 9.74 6.90
CA GLN A 98 -19.51 8.41 6.89
C GLN A 98 -18.01 8.49 6.59
N GLY A 99 -17.60 9.33 5.62
CA GLY A 99 -16.20 9.59 5.32
C GLY A 99 -15.45 10.19 6.52
N ARG A 100 -16.07 11.16 7.21
CA ARG A 100 -15.49 11.74 8.45
C ARG A 100 -15.37 10.70 9.57
N VAL A 101 -16.39 9.88 9.77
CA VAL A 101 -16.36 8.80 10.77
C VAL A 101 -15.27 7.77 10.43
N GLN A 102 -15.16 7.38 9.16
CA GLN A 102 -14.12 6.45 8.71
C GLN A 102 -12.71 7.00 8.97
N ALA A 103 -12.48 8.29 8.69
CA ALA A 103 -11.21 8.95 8.97
C ALA A 103 -10.90 9.05 10.48
N VAL A 104 -11.91 9.17 11.34
CA VAL A 104 -11.72 9.13 12.79
C VAL A 104 -11.42 7.71 13.26
N LEU A 105 -12.09 6.69 12.71
CA LEU A 105 -11.84 5.29 13.04
C LEU A 105 -10.42 4.86 12.68
N THR A 106 -9.91 5.23 11.50
CA THR A 106 -8.53 4.92 11.11
C THR A 106 -7.53 5.54 12.09
N LYS A 107 -7.75 6.79 12.52
CA LYS A 107 -6.94 7.46 13.53
C LYS A 107 -7.02 6.77 14.90
N ILE A 108 -8.20 6.33 15.33
CA ILE A 108 -8.37 5.62 16.61
C ILE A 108 -7.63 4.29 16.58
N ASN A 109 -7.79 3.50 15.51
CA ASN A 109 -7.07 2.23 15.36
C ASN A 109 -5.56 2.43 15.46
N LEU A 110 -5.04 3.51 14.86
CA LEU A 110 -3.61 3.82 14.93
C LEU A 110 -3.13 4.13 16.36
N ILE A 111 -3.88 4.95 17.10
CA ILE A 111 -3.57 5.29 18.49
C ILE A 111 -3.64 4.01 19.36
N LEU A 112 -4.62 3.15 19.09
CA LEU A 112 -4.80 1.88 19.78
C LEU A 112 -3.64 0.93 19.49
N ASP A 113 -3.24 0.76 18.23
CA ASP A 113 -2.09 -0.07 17.85
C ASP A 113 -0.80 0.42 18.52
N ARG A 114 -0.57 1.73 18.55
CA ARG A 114 0.58 2.33 19.23
C ARG A 114 0.55 2.09 20.74
N THR A 115 -0.62 2.25 21.35
CA THR A 115 -0.81 2.01 22.79
C THR A 115 -0.62 0.53 23.13
N ASN A 116 -1.10 -0.37 22.27
CA ASN A 116 -0.88 -1.80 22.40
C ASN A 116 0.58 -2.17 22.28
N CYS A 117 1.33 -1.53 21.38
CA CYS A 117 2.77 -1.72 21.29
C CYS A 117 3.47 -1.23 22.58
N ILE A 118 3.15 -0.04 23.10
CA ILE A 118 3.71 0.47 24.37
C ILE A 118 3.47 -0.52 25.51
N ASN A 119 2.19 -0.84 25.76
CA ASN A 119 1.78 -1.69 26.86
C ASN A 119 2.31 -3.12 26.69
N GLY A 120 2.32 -3.63 25.46
CA GLY A 120 2.86 -4.94 25.11
C GLY A 120 4.35 -5.03 25.38
N VAL A 121 5.13 -4.01 25.01
CA VAL A 121 6.56 -3.97 25.31
C VAL A 121 6.78 -3.87 26.82
N GLN A 122 6.08 -2.97 27.52
CA GLN A 122 6.27 -2.79 28.96
C GLN A 122 5.93 -4.08 29.74
N SER A 123 4.81 -4.73 29.42
CA SER A 123 4.42 -6.00 30.04
C SER A 123 5.39 -7.13 29.69
N ALA A 124 5.87 -7.21 28.45
CA ALA A 124 6.87 -8.20 28.05
C ALA A 124 8.22 -7.98 28.75
N MET A 125 8.60 -6.72 29.01
CA MET A 125 9.79 -6.38 29.79
C MET A 125 9.65 -6.78 31.26
N GLU A 126 8.48 -6.60 31.88
CA GLU A 126 8.18 -7.05 33.24
C GLU A 126 8.18 -8.58 33.36
N ALA A 127 7.71 -9.28 32.32
CA ALA A 127 7.71 -10.73 32.23
C ALA A 127 9.06 -11.35 31.84
N GLU A 128 10.10 -10.53 31.64
CA GLU A 128 11.42 -10.94 31.12
C GLU A 128 11.39 -11.65 29.74
N ASP A 129 10.29 -11.50 28.98
CA ASP A 129 10.17 -12.01 27.61
C ASP A 129 10.64 -10.96 26.60
N TYR A 130 11.96 -10.86 26.46
CA TYR A 130 12.58 -9.89 25.57
C TYR A 130 12.27 -10.12 24.09
N GLU A 131 11.90 -11.35 23.69
CA GLU A 131 11.57 -11.66 22.29
C GLU A 131 10.22 -11.08 21.90
N ALA A 132 9.22 -11.23 22.76
CA ALA A 132 7.93 -10.59 22.58
C ALA A 132 8.08 -9.06 22.58
N ALA A 133 8.88 -8.51 23.51
CA ALA A 133 9.19 -7.08 23.56
C ALA A 133 9.77 -6.58 22.23
N ALA A 134 10.76 -7.29 21.68
CA ALA A 134 11.38 -6.89 20.41
C ALA A 134 10.43 -7.00 19.21
N ARG A 135 9.52 -7.98 19.19
CA ARG A 135 8.47 -8.08 18.16
C ARG A 135 7.55 -6.86 18.20
N TYR A 136 7.10 -6.44 19.38
CA TYR A 136 6.27 -5.23 19.50
C TYR A 136 7.02 -3.96 19.08
N VAL A 137 8.32 -3.84 19.39
CA VAL A 137 9.16 -2.73 18.91
C VAL A 137 9.26 -2.74 17.38
N ALA A 138 9.47 -3.91 16.76
CA ALA A 138 9.53 -4.01 15.30
C ALA A 138 8.21 -3.64 14.63
N SER A 139 7.08 -4.16 15.12
CA SER A 139 5.74 -3.80 14.63
C SER A 139 5.48 -2.30 14.73
N PHE A 140 5.95 -1.65 15.80
CA PHE A 140 5.85 -0.22 15.96
C PHE A 140 6.70 0.56 14.96
N MET A 141 7.95 0.14 14.70
CA MET A 141 8.81 0.78 13.70
C MET A 141 8.22 0.69 12.29
N GLU A 142 7.62 -0.45 11.94
CA GLU A 142 6.90 -0.62 10.67
C GLU A 142 5.67 0.29 10.61
N LEU A 143 4.91 0.38 11.71
CA LEU A 143 3.75 1.26 11.83
C LEU A 143 4.13 2.74 11.69
N GLU A 144 5.22 3.20 12.31
CA GLU A 144 5.72 4.57 12.13
C GLU A 144 6.22 4.83 10.71
N ALA A 145 6.92 3.88 10.08
CA ALA A 145 7.38 4.01 8.71
C ALA A 145 6.19 4.15 7.74
N ARG A 146 5.13 3.36 7.95
CA ARG A 146 3.89 3.45 7.16
C ARG A 146 3.19 4.80 7.33
N LEU A 147 3.14 5.32 8.55
CA LEU A 147 2.56 6.65 8.81
C LEU A 147 3.35 7.78 8.16
N GLN A 148 4.68 7.76 8.27
CA GLN A 148 5.52 8.76 7.63
C GLN A 148 5.37 8.72 6.10
N ALA A 149 5.20 7.53 5.52
CA ALA A 149 4.91 7.37 4.09
C ALA A 149 3.54 7.95 3.70
N GLU A 150 2.49 7.71 4.49
CA GLU A 150 1.16 8.29 4.27
C GLU A 150 1.17 9.82 4.41
N GLU A 151 1.86 10.37 5.42
CA GLU A 151 2.01 11.82 5.61
C GLU A 151 2.81 12.47 4.48
N ALA A 152 3.89 11.83 4.01
CA ALA A 152 4.67 12.29 2.86
C ALA A 152 3.84 12.24 1.55
N ALA A 153 3.03 11.21 1.35
CA ALA A 153 2.12 11.10 0.22
C ALA A 153 1.04 12.20 0.26
N ALA A 154 0.45 12.47 1.42
CA ALA A 154 -0.52 13.55 1.61
C ALA A 154 0.09 14.94 1.36
N ALA A 155 1.33 15.19 1.82
CA ALA A 155 2.06 16.42 1.56
C ALA A 155 2.37 16.60 0.06
N THR A 156 2.70 15.52 -0.65
CA THR A 156 2.95 15.55 -2.10
C THR A 156 1.66 15.83 -2.89
N ALA A 157 0.53 15.24 -2.48
CA ALA A 157 -0.78 15.49 -3.08
C ALA A 157 -1.27 16.94 -2.87
N ALA A 158 -1.03 17.52 -1.68
CA ALA A 158 -1.33 18.92 -1.39
C ALA A 158 -0.43 19.91 -2.17
N SER A 159 0.77 19.47 -2.58
CA SER A 159 1.69 20.27 -3.40
C SER A 159 1.29 20.28 -4.87
N SER A 160 0.68 19.20 -5.38
CA SER A 160 0.19 19.14 -6.76
C SER A 160 -1.09 19.94 -7.00
N SER A 161 -1.96 20.11 -6.00
CA SER A 161 -3.24 20.83 -6.12
C SER A 161 -3.12 22.35 -6.06
N SER A 162 -1.97 22.90 -5.67
CA SER A 162 -1.72 24.36 -5.63
C SER A 162 -1.18 24.95 -6.93
N SER A 163 -0.96 24.12 -7.97
CA SER A 163 -0.38 24.55 -9.25
C SER A 163 -1.40 24.83 -10.37
N SER A 164 -2.70 24.75 -10.10
CA SER A 164 -3.76 25.12 -11.04
C SER A 164 -4.53 26.37 -10.57
N THR A 165 -3.89 27.54 -10.66
CA THR A 165 -4.58 28.84 -10.55
C THR A 165 -4.81 29.40 -11.96
N ASP A 166 -5.98 29.12 -12.52
CA ASP A 166 -6.49 29.78 -13.72
C ASP A 166 -6.64 31.29 -13.45
N PRO A 167 -6.00 32.18 -14.25
CA PRO A 167 -6.10 33.62 -14.06
C PRO A 167 -7.18 34.20 -14.96
N ASN A 168 -8.44 33.76 -14.86
CA ASN A 168 -9.53 34.51 -15.49
C ASN A 168 -10.92 34.19 -14.92
N SER A 169 -11.36 34.97 -13.94
CA SER A 169 -12.79 35.30 -13.77
C SER A 169 -12.92 36.50 -12.84
N SER A 170 -12.67 37.67 -13.41
CA SER A 170 -13.25 38.90 -12.89
C SER A 170 -14.72 38.98 -13.30
N ASN A 171 -15.54 39.31 -12.30
CA ASN A 171 -16.78 40.08 -12.44
C ASN A 171 -18.07 39.28 -12.72
N LEU A 172 -18.92 39.15 -11.68
CA LEU A 172 -20.34 39.52 -11.69
C LEU A 172 -20.98 39.20 -10.32
N SER A 173 -21.12 40.25 -9.50
CA SER A 173 -22.18 40.41 -8.50
C SER A 173 -23.28 41.27 -9.15
N PRO A 174 -24.59 41.18 -8.80
CA PRO A 174 -25.03 41.41 -7.42
C PRO A 174 -26.29 40.66 -6.92
N ASN A 175 -26.41 40.64 -5.59
CA ASN A 175 -27.61 40.57 -4.75
C ASN A 175 -28.71 39.54 -5.07
N ASN A 176 -28.93 38.62 -4.12
CA ASN A 176 -30.29 38.36 -3.66
C ASN A 176 -30.32 38.09 -2.14
N HIS A 177 -31.04 38.95 -1.43
CA HIS A 177 -31.42 38.81 -0.03
C HIS A 177 -32.57 37.79 0.04
N LEU A 178 -32.43 36.72 0.81
CA LEU A 178 -33.58 36.15 1.53
C LEU A 178 -33.11 35.37 2.76
N SER A 179 -33.55 35.88 3.90
CA SER A 179 -33.34 35.35 5.23
C SER A 179 -33.95 33.95 5.37
N GLY A 180 -33.17 33.00 5.89
CA GLY A 180 -33.60 31.67 6.28
C GLY A 180 -32.76 31.19 7.45
N THR A 181 -33.20 31.53 8.65
CA THR A 181 -32.66 31.02 9.92
C THR A 181 -32.87 29.51 9.99
N GLY A 182 -31.80 28.74 9.80
CA GLY A 182 -31.71 27.31 10.11
C GLY A 182 -30.68 27.09 11.22
N PRO A 183 -30.92 26.16 12.16
CA PRO A 183 -30.12 26.03 13.36
C PRO A 183 -28.71 25.55 13.04
N THR A 184 -27.72 26.27 13.57
CA THR A 184 -26.35 25.82 13.73
C THR A 184 -26.34 24.43 14.37
N PRO A 185 -25.74 23.40 13.76
CA PRO A 185 -25.52 22.14 14.45
C PRO A 185 -24.57 22.39 15.63
N PRO A 186 -24.77 21.73 16.79
CA PRO A 186 -23.90 21.91 17.94
C PRO A 186 -22.49 21.53 17.53
N SER A 187 -21.57 22.47 17.77
CA SER A 187 -20.14 22.25 17.88
C SER A 187 -19.91 21.20 18.97
N GLY A 188 -20.09 19.93 18.61
CA GLY A 188 -19.58 18.79 19.35
C GLY A 188 -18.07 18.88 19.31
N ALA A 189 -17.51 19.25 20.46
CA ALA A 189 -16.10 19.26 20.82
C ALA A 189 -15.18 18.62 19.75
N ALA A 190 -14.65 19.45 18.87
CA ALA A 190 -13.37 19.14 18.27
C ALA A 190 -12.38 19.04 19.45
N PRO A 191 -11.68 17.91 19.65
CA PRO A 191 -10.59 17.88 20.60
C PRO A 191 -9.60 18.98 20.20
N PRO A 192 -9.01 19.70 21.16
CA PRO A 192 -8.16 20.84 20.86
C PRO A 192 -7.06 20.43 19.87
N PRO A 193 -6.87 21.17 18.75
CA PRO A 193 -5.88 20.85 17.72
C PRO A 193 -4.42 20.92 18.21
N GLY A 194 -4.20 21.29 19.48
CA GLY A 194 -2.88 21.28 20.14
C GLY A 194 -2.51 19.99 20.86
N SER A 195 -3.45 19.09 21.18
CA SER A 195 -3.18 17.92 22.05
C SER A 195 -2.81 16.64 21.28
N GLN A 196 -3.28 16.49 20.05
CA GLN A 196 -3.06 15.29 19.24
C GLN A 196 -1.61 15.12 18.75
N PRO A 197 -0.92 16.14 18.21
CA PRO A 197 0.50 16.01 17.87
C PRO A 197 1.36 15.79 19.11
N GLN A 198 1.07 16.49 20.21
CA GLN A 198 1.81 16.34 21.47
C GLN A 198 1.68 14.92 22.06
N GLN A 199 0.49 14.32 22.02
CA GLN A 199 0.28 12.97 22.55
C GLN A 199 0.94 11.90 21.68
N ALA A 200 0.92 12.06 20.35
CA ALA A 200 1.62 11.16 19.43
C ALA A 200 3.16 11.29 19.56
N GLU A 201 3.67 12.50 19.77
CA GLU A 201 5.09 12.76 20.03
C GLU A 201 5.52 12.19 21.39
N GLU A 202 4.71 12.36 22.43
CA GLU A 202 4.99 11.80 23.75
C GLU A 202 4.97 10.26 23.71
N GLN A 203 3.98 9.66 23.04
CA GLN A 203 3.96 8.21 22.82
C GLN A 203 5.18 7.72 22.02
N ARG A 204 5.73 8.55 21.13
CA ARG A 204 6.97 8.26 20.39
C ARG A 204 8.15 8.21 21.33
N ARG A 205 8.24 9.24 22.16
CA ARG A 205 9.33 9.44 23.09
C ARG A 205 9.40 8.30 24.11
N VAL A 206 8.25 7.94 24.69
CA VAL A 206 8.16 6.81 25.63
C VAL A 206 8.59 5.50 24.96
N LEU A 207 8.18 5.24 23.72
CA LEU A 207 8.60 4.02 23.00
C LEU A 207 10.09 3.99 22.64
N LEU A 208 10.65 5.13 22.24
CA LEU A 208 12.09 5.23 22.01
C LEU A 208 12.88 5.00 23.29
N GLU A 209 12.40 5.52 24.41
CA GLU A 209 12.99 5.25 25.73
C GLU A 209 12.92 3.77 26.09
N VAL A 210 11.77 3.13 25.87
CA VAL A 210 11.59 1.69 26.11
C VAL A 210 12.49 0.86 25.18
N ARG A 211 12.67 1.26 23.93
CA ARG A 211 13.60 0.62 22.98
C ARG A 211 15.05 0.72 23.48
N GLU A 212 15.48 1.89 23.91
CA GLU A 212 16.84 2.08 24.46
C GLU A 212 17.05 1.23 25.72
N ARG A 213 16.07 1.18 26.62
CA ARG A 213 16.13 0.28 27.79
C ARG A 213 16.19 -1.18 27.39
N LEU A 214 15.45 -1.60 26.36
CA LEU A 214 15.52 -2.97 25.85
C LEU A 214 16.91 -3.25 25.24
N LEU A 215 17.51 -2.30 24.51
CA LEU A 215 18.88 -2.40 24.02
C LEU A 215 19.86 -2.62 25.17
N GLU A 216 19.85 -1.76 26.19
CA GLU A 216 20.75 -1.87 27.34
C GLU A 216 20.66 -3.23 28.03
N ILE A 217 19.43 -3.74 28.23
CA ILE A 217 19.22 -5.05 28.84
C ILE A 217 19.74 -6.16 27.92
N THR A 218 19.45 -6.11 26.61
CA THR A 218 19.94 -7.11 25.66
C THR A 218 21.46 -7.12 25.57
N GLU A 219 22.12 -5.96 25.58
CA GLU A 219 23.58 -5.87 25.58
C GLU A 219 24.18 -6.46 26.85
N ARG A 220 23.63 -6.09 28.02
CA ARG A 220 24.08 -6.61 29.31
C ARG A 220 23.92 -8.13 29.40
N ARG A 221 22.74 -8.64 29.01
CA ARG A 221 22.45 -10.08 29.03
C ARG A 221 23.27 -10.85 28.01
N PHE A 222 23.54 -10.27 26.84
CA PHE A 222 24.45 -10.85 25.85
C PHE A 222 25.87 -10.97 26.42
N ALA A 223 26.39 -9.92 27.07
CA ALA A 223 27.70 -9.96 27.71
C ALA A 223 27.78 -11.00 28.85
N GLU A 224 26.72 -11.11 29.65
CA GLU A 224 26.61 -12.16 30.69
C GLU A 224 26.59 -13.57 30.09
N ALA A 225 25.84 -13.79 29.01
CA ALA A 225 25.79 -15.08 28.30
C ALA A 225 27.14 -15.41 27.64
N ALA A 226 27.79 -14.42 27.02
CA ALA A 226 29.11 -14.53 26.45
C ALA A 226 30.16 -14.91 27.51
N ALA A 227 30.12 -14.28 28.69
CA ALA A 227 31.02 -14.59 29.81
C ALA A 227 30.82 -16.02 30.35
N ARG A 228 29.56 -16.50 30.39
CA ARG A 228 29.21 -17.87 30.79
C ARG A 228 29.43 -18.91 29.70
N ARG A 229 29.79 -18.50 28.47
CA ARG A 229 29.87 -19.34 27.27
C ARG A 229 28.57 -20.09 26.97
N ASP A 230 27.44 -19.45 27.27
CA ASP A 230 26.14 -19.99 26.91
C ASP A 230 25.85 -19.70 25.43
N HIS A 231 26.13 -20.70 24.59
CA HIS A 231 25.92 -20.64 23.14
C HIS A 231 24.45 -20.39 22.77
N ALA A 232 23.51 -21.05 23.47
CA ALA A 232 22.09 -20.90 23.19
C ALA A 232 21.59 -19.51 23.58
N GLY A 233 22.01 -19.00 24.74
CA GLY A 233 21.71 -17.65 25.19
C GLY A 233 22.28 -16.58 24.27
N ALA A 234 23.55 -16.68 23.88
CA ALA A 234 24.20 -15.71 23.00
C ALA A 234 23.50 -15.61 21.63
N LEU A 235 23.12 -16.75 21.02
CA LEU A 235 22.38 -16.77 19.75
C LEU A 235 20.97 -16.21 19.89
N ARG A 236 20.28 -16.51 21.00
CA ARG A 236 18.96 -15.95 21.30
C ARG A 236 19.03 -14.42 21.36
N PHE A 237 19.97 -13.87 22.16
CA PHE A 237 20.20 -12.43 22.27
C PHE A 237 20.71 -11.80 20.97
N ALA A 238 21.49 -12.51 20.15
CA ALA A 238 21.92 -12.05 18.83
C ALA A 238 20.73 -11.81 17.87
N LYS A 239 19.70 -12.67 17.92
CA LYS A 239 18.50 -12.53 17.09
C LYS A 239 17.68 -11.29 17.41
N LEU A 240 17.79 -10.76 18.64
CA LEU A 240 17.08 -9.56 19.06
C LEU A 240 17.63 -8.27 18.40
N TYR A 241 18.88 -8.23 17.95
CA TYR A 241 19.43 -7.01 17.33
C TYR A 241 18.77 -6.62 16.00
N LYS A 242 18.19 -7.58 15.27
CA LYS A 242 17.46 -7.35 14.02
C LYS A 242 16.20 -6.50 14.22
N PRO A 243 15.22 -6.91 15.04
CA PRO A 243 14.03 -6.11 15.32
C PRO A 243 14.33 -4.76 15.98
N LEU A 244 15.46 -4.63 16.68
CA LEU A 244 15.86 -3.37 17.31
C LEU A 244 16.60 -2.41 16.35
N GLY A 245 16.88 -2.81 15.11
CA GLY A 245 17.48 -1.97 14.08
C GLY A 245 18.96 -1.59 14.33
N LYS A 246 19.64 -2.30 15.23
CA LYS A 246 21.04 -2.08 15.64
C LYS A 246 21.94 -3.26 15.23
N GLN A 247 21.79 -3.71 13.99
CA GLN A 247 22.47 -4.91 13.47
C GLN A 247 24.00 -4.76 13.43
N ALA A 248 24.52 -3.60 13.06
CA ALA A 248 25.97 -3.37 12.96
C ALA A 248 26.68 -3.45 14.33
N GLU A 249 26.12 -2.82 15.36
CA GLU A 249 26.66 -2.88 16.72
C GLU A 249 26.54 -4.29 17.33
N GLY A 250 25.43 -4.99 17.04
CA GLY A 250 25.23 -6.38 17.43
C GLY A 250 26.21 -7.33 16.76
N LEU A 251 26.49 -7.13 15.46
CA LEU A 251 27.44 -7.93 14.69
C LEU A 251 28.86 -7.81 15.27
N GLN A 252 29.33 -6.60 15.57
CA GLN A 252 30.65 -6.39 16.15
C GLN A 252 30.82 -7.14 17.49
N ARG A 253 29.82 -7.05 18.37
CA ARG A 253 29.82 -7.80 19.64
C ARG A 253 29.73 -9.31 19.44
N PHE A 254 28.99 -9.75 18.43
CA PHE A 254 28.92 -11.16 18.08
C PHE A 254 30.26 -11.68 17.57
N ILE A 255 30.97 -10.91 16.73
CA ILE A 255 32.33 -11.23 16.30
C ILE A 255 33.25 -11.33 17.51
N GLU A 256 33.20 -10.38 18.44
CA GLU A 256 34.01 -10.42 19.66
C GLU A 256 33.73 -11.66 20.52
N TYR A 257 32.46 -12.06 20.66
CA TYR A 257 32.09 -13.32 21.30
C TYR A 257 32.70 -14.54 20.60
N LEU A 258 32.57 -14.63 19.27
CA LEU A 258 33.14 -15.74 18.50
C LEU A 258 34.66 -15.81 18.63
N LYS A 259 35.35 -14.65 18.64
CA LYS A 259 36.79 -14.57 18.90
C LYS A 259 37.16 -15.16 20.25
N VAL A 260 36.37 -14.88 21.30
CA VAL A 260 36.61 -15.45 22.64
C VAL A 260 36.39 -16.96 22.68
N VAL A 261 35.37 -17.46 21.97
CA VAL A 261 35.07 -18.91 21.87
C VAL A 261 36.19 -19.63 21.13
N VAL A 262 36.53 -19.21 19.91
CA VAL A 262 37.59 -19.80 19.09
C VAL A 262 38.95 -19.66 19.76
N GLY A 263 39.26 -18.51 20.34
CA GLY A 263 40.52 -18.30 21.06
C GLY A 263 40.67 -19.21 22.28
N ALA A 264 39.57 -19.69 22.87
CA ALA A 264 39.63 -20.66 23.95
C ALA A 264 39.80 -22.10 23.47
N GLN A 265 39.13 -22.48 22.39
CA GLN A 265 39.36 -23.76 21.71
C GLN A 265 40.83 -23.85 21.26
N ALA A 266 41.36 -22.78 20.65
CA ALA A 266 42.76 -22.64 20.27
C ALA A 266 43.73 -22.78 21.45
N ARG A 267 43.40 -22.22 22.62
CA ARG A 267 44.20 -22.41 23.84
C ARG A 267 44.17 -23.85 24.35
N SER A 268 43.02 -24.54 24.23
CA SER A 268 42.88 -25.94 24.61
C SER A 268 43.68 -26.87 23.70
N THR A 269 43.60 -26.68 22.37
CA THR A 269 44.40 -27.45 21.40
C THR A 269 45.90 -27.20 21.61
N TYR A 270 46.29 -25.96 21.89
CA TYR A 270 47.66 -25.61 22.24
C TYR A 270 48.12 -26.27 23.56
N ALA A 271 47.28 -26.29 24.60
CA ALA A 271 47.61 -26.91 25.88
C ALA A 271 47.82 -28.43 25.74
N ALA A 272 46.94 -29.10 24.99
CA ALA A 272 47.06 -30.52 24.68
C ALA A 272 48.36 -30.83 23.92
N LEU A 273 48.74 -29.98 22.95
CA LEU A 273 50.02 -30.09 22.24
C LEU A 273 51.22 -29.90 23.20
N SER A 274 51.13 -28.95 24.14
CA SER A 274 52.19 -28.70 25.13
C SER A 274 52.38 -29.90 26.07
N GLU A 275 51.28 -30.49 26.54
CA GLU A 275 51.30 -31.67 27.42
C GLU A 275 51.92 -32.89 26.70
N GLN A 276 51.59 -33.10 25.42
CA GLN A 276 52.20 -34.15 24.60
C GLN A 276 53.71 -33.97 24.43
N LEU A 277 54.18 -32.72 24.32
CA LEU A 277 55.61 -32.40 24.22
C LEU A 277 56.34 -32.64 25.55
N GLU A 278 55.72 -32.31 26.69
CA GLU A 278 56.28 -32.55 28.02
C GLU A 278 56.33 -34.06 28.36
N ALA A 279 55.26 -34.81 28.05
CA ALA A 279 55.21 -36.26 28.23
C ALA A 279 56.28 -36.99 27.40
N ALA A 280 56.54 -36.52 26.17
CA ALA A 280 57.62 -37.04 25.32
C ALA A 280 59.02 -36.70 25.84
N GLY A 281 59.19 -35.61 26.59
CA GLY A 281 60.46 -35.21 27.21
C GLY A 281 60.85 -36.02 28.45
N GLY A 282 59.88 -36.66 29.13
CA GLY A 282 60.09 -37.44 30.35
C GLY A 282 60.56 -38.88 30.15
N GLN A 283 60.36 -39.47 28.97
CA GLN A 283 60.80 -40.84 28.66
C GLN A 283 62.21 -40.85 28.04
N ALA A 284 63.21 -40.61 28.89
CA ALA A 284 64.62 -40.77 28.55
C ALA A 284 64.99 -42.26 28.47
N GLY A 285 64.60 -42.94 27.40
CA GLY A 285 65.04 -44.31 27.15
C GLY A 285 64.26 -45.03 26.07
N GLY A 286 64.77 -45.04 24.84
CA GLY A 286 64.35 -45.99 23.81
C GLY A 286 63.55 -45.37 22.66
N GLN A 287 64.28 -45.03 21.60
CA GLN A 287 63.92 -45.44 20.23
C GLN A 287 62.47 -45.21 19.78
N ALA A 288 61.97 -43.97 19.87
CA ALA A 288 60.80 -43.54 19.11
C ALA A 288 61.15 -42.28 18.31
N ARG A 289 61.46 -42.47 17.03
CA ARG A 289 61.63 -41.42 16.01
C ARG A 289 60.30 -40.67 15.71
N GLY A 290 59.25 -40.92 16.50
CA GLY A 290 57.88 -40.44 16.35
C GLY A 290 57.34 -39.60 17.52
N GLY A 291 58.11 -39.32 18.58
CA GLY A 291 57.72 -38.39 19.66
C GLY A 291 57.94 -36.91 19.28
N ARG A 292 57.66 -36.53 18.04
CA ARG A 292 57.61 -35.12 17.63
C ARG A 292 56.18 -34.70 17.87
N GLY A 293 55.91 -33.74 18.77
CA GLY A 293 54.55 -33.22 18.90
C GLY A 293 53.97 -32.91 17.51
N ASP A 294 52.76 -33.38 17.24
CA ASP A 294 52.18 -33.30 15.90
C ASP A 294 51.63 -31.89 15.65
N PHE A 295 52.54 -30.92 15.47
CA PHE A 295 52.19 -29.52 15.19
C PHE A 295 51.28 -29.38 13.97
N ALA A 296 51.45 -30.26 12.97
CA ALA A 296 50.57 -30.33 11.81
C ALA A 296 49.14 -30.77 12.19
N ALA A 297 49.00 -31.74 13.11
CA ALA A 297 47.70 -32.16 13.61
C ALA A 297 47.04 -31.06 14.46
N ALA A 298 47.81 -30.37 15.31
CA ALA A 298 47.31 -29.24 16.11
C ALA A 298 46.84 -28.07 15.23
N LEU A 299 47.59 -27.73 14.18
CA LEU A 299 47.19 -26.67 13.24
C LEU A 299 45.97 -27.08 12.41
N THR A 300 45.89 -28.35 11.99
CA THR A 300 44.72 -28.90 11.28
C THR A 300 43.49 -28.91 12.17
N ALA A 301 43.64 -29.26 13.45
CA ALA A 301 42.57 -29.22 14.44
C ALA A 301 42.06 -27.78 14.63
N LEU A 302 42.97 -26.80 14.74
CA LEU A 302 42.60 -25.38 14.83
C LEU A 302 41.76 -24.91 13.63
N PHE A 303 42.20 -25.19 12.40
CA PHE A 303 41.43 -24.82 11.20
C PHE A 303 40.11 -25.56 11.09
N LYS A 304 40.04 -26.80 11.56
CA LYS A 304 38.80 -27.57 11.60
C LYS A 304 37.82 -26.97 12.61
N ASP A 305 38.27 -26.67 13.83
CA ASP A 305 37.44 -26.06 14.88
C ASP A 305 36.88 -24.72 14.43
N MET A 306 37.71 -23.94 13.75
CA MET A 306 37.34 -22.69 13.11
C MET A 306 36.26 -22.86 12.03
N ALA A 307 36.46 -23.78 11.10
CA ALA A 307 35.51 -24.04 10.02
C ALA A 307 34.16 -24.52 10.58
N MET A 308 34.17 -25.42 11.57
CA MET A 308 32.95 -25.88 12.24
C MET A 308 32.22 -24.72 12.95
N CYS A 309 32.94 -23.81 13.60
CA CYS A 309 32.35 -22.64 14.26
C CYS A 309 31.70 -21.69 13.23
N LEU A 310 32.32 -21.49 12.07
CA LEU A 310 31.72 -20.71 10.98
C LEU A 310 30.44 -21.38 10.45
N GLU A 311 30.50 -22.68 10.13
CA GLU A 311 29.36 -23.44 9.59
C GLU A 311 28.16 -23.44 10.55
N GLU A 312 28.42 -23.58 11.86
CA GLU A 312 27.38 -23.57 12.89
C GLU A 312 26.65 -22.21 12.98
N HIS A 313 27.37 -21.11 12.80
CA HIS A 313 26.82 -19.77 13.01
C HIS A 313 26.44 -19.04 11.71
N GLU A 314 26.82 -19.55 10.54
CA GLU A 314 26.55 -18.95 9.23
C GLU A 314 25.05 -18.69 9.00
N GLY A 315 24.21 -19.69 9.27
CA GLY A 315 22.76 -19.59 9.05
C GLY A 315 22.11 -18.49 9.90
N VAL A 316 22.51 -18.41 11.18
CA VAL A 316 22.01 -17.39 12.09
C VAL A 316 22.51 -16.01 11.67
N VAL A 317 23.79 -15.86 11.36
CA VAL A 317 24.38 -14.58 10.97
C VAL A 317 23.73 -14.02 9.71
N ARG A 318 23.49 -14.87 8.70
CA ARG A 318 22.83 -14.45 7.46
C ARG A 318 21.39 -13.99 7.71
N GLU A 319 20.66 -14.69 8.58
CA GLU A 319 19.27 -14.36 8.91
C GLU A 319 19.14 -13.08 9.76
N THR A 320 20.06 -12.87 10.71
CA THR A 320 19.97 -11.77 11.69
C THR A 320 20.69 -10.50 11.27
N PHE A 321 21.86 -10.61 10.63
CA PHE A 321 22.73 -9.48 10.29
C PHE A 321 22.87 -9.24 8.78
N GLY A 322 22.35 -10.14 7.94
CA GLY A 322 22.31 -10.00 6.48
C GLY A 322 23.49 -10.66 5.75
N GLU A 323 23.46 -10.62 4.42
CA GLU A 323 24.42 -11.36 3.56
C GLU A 323 25.85 -10.83 3.66
N GLY A 324 26.04 -9.51 3.83
CA GLY A 324 27.37 -8.91 3.96
C GLY A 324 28.06 -9.16 5.30
N ALA A 325 27.29 -9.48 6.34
CA ALA A 325 27.80 -9.67 7.70
C ALA A 325 28.71 -10.90 7.83
N LEU A 326 28.47 -11.93 7.01
CA LEU A 326 29.28 -13.14 7.01
C LEU A 326 30.74 -12.87 6.68
N LEU A 327 31.01 -11.93 5.76
CA LEU A 327 32.38 -11.55 5.38
C LEU A 327 33.13 -10.89 6.55
N GLU A 328 32.44 -10.05 7.32
CA GLU A 328 33.03 -9.42 8.51
C GLU A 328 33.32 -10.45 9.60
N VAL A 329 32.44 -11.43 9.79
CA VAL A 329 32.66 -12.54 10.74
C VAL A 329 33.86 -13.38 10.31
N ILE A 330 33.95 -13.76 9.04
CA ILE A 330 35.09 -14.52 8.51
C ILE A 330 36.38 -13.75 8.71
N ALA A 331 36.42 -12.45 8.37
CA ALA A 331 37.62 -11.63 8.54
C ALA A 331 38.05 -11.52 10.01
N GLY A 332 37.09 -11.30 10.91
CA GLY A 332 37.35 -11.23 12.35
C GLY A 332 37.87 -12.55 12.90
N LEU A 333 37.30 -13.67 12.47
CA LEU A 333 37.65 -14.98 12.98
C LEU A 333 38.97 -15.49 12.37
N GLN A 334 39.27 -15.14 11.12
CA GLN A 334 40.57 -15.39 10.47
C GLN A 334 41.72 -14.73 11.23
N GLN A 335 41.52 -13.50 11.73
CA GLN A 335 42.51 -12.79 12.54
C GLN A 335 42.88 -13.56 13.81
N GLU A 336 41.90 -14.21 14.46
CA GLU A 336 42.16 -15.07 15.63
C GLU A 336 42.87 -16.36 15.25
N CYS A 337 42.53 -16.96 14.10
CA CYS A 337 43.23 -18.13 13.58
C CYS A 337 44.69 -17.82 13.28
N ASP A 338 44.98 -16.68 12.66
CA ASP A 338 46.36 -16.27 12.37
C ASP A 338 47.16 -16.05 13.66
N SER A 339 46.54 -15.43 14.67
CA SER A 339 47.13 -15.23 16.01
C SER A 339 47.42 -16.56 16.71
N ALA A 340 46.46 -17.49 16.72
CA ALA A 340 46.61 -18.80 17.33
C ALA A 340 47.61 -19.69 16.56
N GLY A 341 47.54 -19.69 15.23
CA GLY A 341 48.45 -20.42 14.35
C GLY A 341 49.88 -19.94 14.48
N SER A 342 50.09 -18.62 14.57
CA SER A 342 51.41 -18.02 14.84
C SER A 342 52.01 -18.53 16.15
N ARG A 343 51.23 -18.67 17.22
CA ARG A 343 51.72 -19.22 18.50
C ARG A 343 52.16 -20.69 18.38
N ILE A 344 51.40 -21.52 17.66
CA ILE A 344 51.76 -22.92 17.41
C ILE A 344 53.07 -23.00 16.60
N LEU A 345 53.19 -22.19 15.54
CA LEU A 345 54.37 -22.14 14.67
C LEU A 345 55.61 -21.60 15.41
N GLN A 346 55.43 -20.58 16.26
CA GLN A 346 56.50 -20.04 17.08
C GLN A 346 57.08 -21.13 17.98
N ARG A 347 56.22 -21.91 18.64
CA ARG A 347 56.63 -23.02 19.51
C ARG A 347 57.31 -24.15 18.75
N PHE A 348 56.83 -24.49 17.56
CA PHE A 348 57.53 -25.43 16.67
C PHE A 348 58.97 -24.97 16.37
N SER A 349 59.14 -23.69 16.05
CA SER A 349 60.45 -23.10 15.75
C SER A 349 61.40 -23.17 16.95
N GLU A 350 60.90 -22.90 18.16
CA GLU A 350 61.64 -22.98 19.41
C GLU A 350 62.07 -24.42 19.71
N SER A 351 61.16 -25.39 19.62
CA SER A 351 61.46 -26.82 19.85
C SER A 351 62.54 -27.33 18.88
N ARG A 352 62.45 -26.98 17.59
CA ARG A 352 63.44 -27.37 16.58
C ARG A 352 64.79 -26.69 16.76
N ARG A 353 64.80 -25.42 17.17
CA ARG A 353 66.04 -24.69 17.47
C ARG A 353 66.74 -25.32 18.68
N LEU A 354 65.98 -25.68 19.72
CA LEU A 354 66.50 -26.37 20.90
C LEU A 354 67.12 -27.73 20.53
N GLU A 355 66.43 -28.53 19.72
CA GLU A 355 66.94 -29.81 19.21
C GLU A 355 68.29 -29.65 18.47
N ARG A 356 68.45 -28.57 17.69
CA ARG A 356 69.69 -28.28 16.95
C ARG A 356 70.85 -27.99 17.91
N VAL A 357 70.61 -27.11 18.89
CA VAL A 357 71.62 -26.72 19.89
C VAL A 357 72.02 -27.92 20.76
N VAL A 358 71.05 -28.74 21.21
CA VAL A 358 71.33 -29.97 21.98
C VAL A 358 72.21 -30.93 21.18
N ARG A 359 71.94 -31.09 19.87
CA ARG A 359 72.73 -31.95 18.99
C ARG A 359 74.17 -31.43 18.82
N GLU A 360 74.36 -30.12 18.73
CA GLU A 360 75.68 -29.47 18.65
C GLU A 360 76.47 -29.56 19.96
N VAL A 361 75.82 -29.44 21.12
CA VAL A 361 76.49 -29.62 22.43
C VAL A 361 76.87 -31.08 22.65
N ALA A 362 76.01 -32.02 22.24
CA ALA A 362 76.29 -33.45 22.35
C ALA A 362 77.44 -33.90 21.45
N SER A 363 77.63 -33.28 20.28
CA SER A 363 78.78 -33.57 19.41
C SER A 363 80.09 -32.98 19.96
N ARG A 364 80.05 -31.78 20.56
CA ARG A 364 81.22 -31.14 21.20
C ARG A 364 81.71 -31.84 22.47
N ARG A 365 80.86 -32.63 23.15
CA ARG A 365 81.24 -33.39 24.35
C ARG A 365 81.83 -34.78 24.03
N ARG A 366 81.74 -35.24 22.77
CA ARG A 366 82.22 -36.57 22.33
C ARG A 366 83.53 -36.55 21.52
N GLY A 367 83.99 -35.37 21.12
CA GLY A 367 85.37 -35.15 20.65
C GLY A 367 86.13 -34.41 21.73
#